data_AF-A0A9X4JEG3-F1
#
_entry.id   AF-A0A9X4JEG3-F1
#
_cell.length_a   1.000
_cell.length_b   1.000
_cell.length_c   1.000
_cell.angle_alpha   90.00
_cell.angle_beta   90.00
_cell.angle_gamma   90.00
#
_symmetry.space_group_name_H-M   'P 1'
#
loop_
_entity.id
_entity.type
_entity.pdbx_description
1 polymer ?
#
loop_
_entity_poly.entity_id
_entity_poly.type
_entity_poly.pdbx_seq_one_letter_code
_entity_poly.pdbx_strand_id
1 'polypeptide(L)' 'MFRLFKPPFEISTLEAWSKMSDDIAKVAILAIPVMLYSNYSLGFRIFNIVILSVITFVFLTIGRGLRQEIIKLSREK' A
#
# COMPACT_ATOMS: atom_id res chain seq x y z
N MET A 1 1.41 -3.37 34.64
CA MET A 1 1.53 -3.99 33.29
C MET A 1 0.95 -3.03 32.25
N PHE A 2 1.74 -2.12 31.70
CA PHE A 2 1.28 -1.08 30.75
C PHE A 2 1.71 -1.37 29.30
N ARG A 3 1.67 -2.63 28.87
CA ARG A 3 2.00 -3.03 27.48
C ARG A 3 0.80 -3.01 26.54
N LEU A 4 -0.43 -2.84 27.04
CA LEU A 4 -1.67 -2.79 26.23
C LEU A 4 -1.88 -1.48 25.46
N PHE A 5 -1.07 -0.45 25.71
CA PHE A 5 -1.20 0.87 25.08
C PHE A 5 -0.07 1.20 24.11
N LYS A 6 0.86 0.26 23.88
CA LYS A 6 1.77 0.42 22.75
C LYS A 6 0.96 0.23 21.47
N PRO A 7 1.14 1.09 20.46
CA PRO A 7 0.56 0.87 19.14
C PRO A 7 0.81 -0.60 18.72
N PRO A 8 -0.19 -1.31 18.16
CA PRO A 8 -0.08 -2.72 17.82
C PRO A 8 0.77 -2.92 16.54
N PHE A 9 1.79 -2.10 16.38
CA PHE A 9 2.76 -2.16 15.31
C PHE A 9 4.13 -1.82 15.93
N GLU A 10 5.07 -2.74 15.80
CA GLU A 10 6.46 -2.42 16.06
C GLU A 10 7.00 -1.60 14.89
N ILE A 11 7.89 -0.65 15.19
CA ILE A 11 8.58 0.13 14.14
C ILE A 11 9.33 -0.83 13.20
N SER A 12 9.82 -1.96 13.72
CA SER A 12 10.41 -3.05 12.93
C SER A 12 9.44 -3.64 11.90
N THR A 13 8.17 -3.84 12.27
CA THR A 13 7.15 -4.32 11.32
C THR A 13 6.86 -3.28 10.25
N LEU A 14 6.76 -1.99 10.58
CA LEU A 14 6.61 -0.93 9.57
C LEU A 14 7.82 -0.85 8.63
N GLU A 15 9.03 -1.03 9.16
CA GLU A 15 10.25 -1.06 8.36
C GLU A 15 10.29 -2.28 7.42
N ALA A 16 9.81 -3.44 7.88
CA ALA A 16 9.67 -4.63 7.04
C ALA A 16 8.65 -4.42 5.91
N TRP A 17 7.50 -3.80 6.20
CA TRP A 17 6.52 -3.41 5.19
C TRP A 17 7.08 -2.39 4.19
N SER A 18 7.93 -1.46 4.64
CA SER A 18 8.63 -0.52 3.76
C SER A 18 9.59 -1.24 2.83
N LYS A 19 10.44 -2.14 3.34
CA LYS A 19 11.36 -2.94 2.52
C LYS A 19 10.63 -3.81 1.50
N MET A 20 9.53 -4.46 1.91
CA MET A 20 8.69 -5.24 1.00
C MET A 20 8.08 -4.36 -0.10
N SER A 21 7.61 -3.16 0.24
CA SER A 21 7.06 -2.22 -0.74
C SER A 21 8.13 -1.75 -1.74
N ASP A 22 9.35 -1.48 -1.27
CA ASP A 22 10.48 -1.13 -2.13
C ASP A 22 10.83 -2.26 -3.10
N ASP A 23 10.81 -3.52 -2.65
CA ASP A 23 11.10 -4.66 -3.51
C ASP A 23 9.99 -4.90 -4.55
N ILE A 24 8.72 -4.72 -4.18
CA ILE A 24 7.60 -4.74 -5.13
C ILE A 24 7.76 -3.62 -6.16
N ALA A 25 8.15 -2.42 -5.74
CA ALA A 25 8.37 -1.29 -6.65
C ALA A 25 9.50 -1.58 -7.65
N LYS A 26 10.62 -2.16 -7.20
CA LYS A 26 11.72 -2.59 -8.10
C LYS A 26 11.23 -3.60 -9.12
N VAL A 27 10.47 -4.62 -8.70
CA VAL A 27 9.90 -5.63 -9.62
C VAL A 27 8.94 -5.00 -10.62
N ALA A 28 8.09 -4.07 -10.17
CA ALA A 28 7.18 -3.35 -11.05
C ALA A 28 7.93 -2.53 -12.11
N ILE A 29 9.01 -1.83 -11.73
CA ILE A 29 9.86 -1.08 -12.67
C ILE A 29 10.50 -2.01 -13.70
N LEU A 30 11.00 -3.18 -13.27
CA LEU A 30 11.56 -4.18 -14.18
C LEU A 30 10.53 -4.76 -15.15
N ALA A 31 9.24 -4.78 -14.78
CA ALA A 31 8.16 -5.22 -15.64
C ALA A 31 7.74 -4.17 -16.69
N ILE A 32 8.09 -2.89 -16.53
CA ILE A 32 7.70 -1.80 -17.46
C ILE A 32 8.15 -2.09 -18.90
N PRO A 33 9.41 -2.46 -19.19
CA PRO A 33 9.83 -2.78 -20.55
C PRO A 33 9.08 -3.98 -21.13
N VAL A 34 8.89 -5.04 -20.33
CA VAL A 34 8.14 -6.24 -20.75
C VAL A 34 6.69 -5.86 -21.11
N MET A 35 6.08 -5.01 -20.30
CA MET A 35 4.72 -4.53 -20.54
C MET A 35 4.65 -3.62 -21.78
N LEU A 36 5.69 -2.80 -22.04
CA LEU A 36 5.78 -1.87 -23.18
C LEU A 36 6.02 -2.56 -24.53
N TYR A 37 6.84 -3.60 -24.57
CA TYR A 37 7.12 -4.37 -25.79
C TYR A 37 6.09 -5.47 -26.07
N SER A 38 5.19 -5.74 -25.13
CA SER A 38 4.15 -6.74 -25.32
C SER A 38 3.05 -6.25 -26.29
N ASN A 39 2.59 -7.15 -27.17
CA ASN A 39 1.51 -6.95 -28.16
C ASN A 39 0.10 -6.80 -27.56
N TYR A 40 -0.03 -6.23 -26.37
CA TYR A 40 -1.34 -5.94 -25.77
C TYR A 40 -1.95 -4.68 -26.41
N SER A 41 -3.26 -4.72 -26.67
CA SER A 41 -4.04 -3.55 -27.10
C SER A 41 -3.85 -2.37 -26.14
N LEU A 42 -3.69 -1.16 -26.69
CA LEU A 42 -3.56 0.08 -25.91
C LEU A 42 -4.70 0.27 -24.91
N GLY A 43 -5.92 -0.17 -25.25
CA GLY A 43 -7.07 -0.12 -24.36
C GLY A 43 -6.90 -0.98 -23.09
N PHE A 44 -6.28 -2.16 -23.20
CA PHE A 44 -6.02 -3.03 -22.06
C PHE A 44 -4.98 -2.42 -21.10
N ARG A 45 -3.97 -1.72 -21.62
CA ARG A 45 -2.98 -1.03 -20.78
C ARG A 45 -3.61 0.11 -19.98
N ILE A 46 -4.41 0.96 -20.64
CA ILE A 46 -5.09 2.09 -19.98
C ILE A 46 -6.05 1.59 -18.90
N PHE A 47 -6.83 0.53 -19.21
CA PHE A 47 -7.74 -0.08 -18.24
C PHE A 47 -7.03 -0.59 -16.98
N ASN A 48 -5.90 -1.29 -17.15
CA ASN A 48 -5.11 -1.77 -16.02
C ASN A 48 -4.54 -0.63 -15.16
N ILE A 49 -4.05 0.44 -15.78
CA ILE A 49 -3.53 1.62 -15.07
C ILE A 49 -4.65 2.29 -14.25
N VAL A 50 -5.84 2.43 -14.84
CA VAL A 50 -7.00 3.02 -14.15
C VAL A 50 -7.41 2.15 -12.96
N ILE A 51 -7.52 0.82 -13.13
CA ILE A 51 -7.84 -0.10 -12.04
C ILE A 51 -6.81 -0.04 -10.92
N LEU A 52 -5.52 -0.09 -11.26
CA LEU A 52 -4.45 0.03 -10.27
C LEU A 52 -4.56 1.33 -9.47
N SER A 53 -4.81 2.45 -10.15
CA SER A 53 -4.97 3.75 -9.50
C SER A 53 -6.15 3.79 -8.54
N VAL A 54 -7.29 3.19 -8.93
CA VAL A 54 -8.48 3.09 -8.08
C VAL A 54 -8.21 2.22 -6.86
N ILE A 55 -7.56 1.05 -7.04
CA ILE A 55 -7.22 0.16 -5.94
C ILE A 55 -6.28 0.86 -4.96
N THR A 56 -5.21 1.50 -5.45
CA THR A 56 -4.28 2.27 -4.60
C THR A 56 -5.01 3.36 -3.81
N PHE A 57 -5.94 4.08 -4.44
CA PHE A 57 -6.71 5.12 -3.76
C PHE A 57 -7.61 4.56 -2.65
N VAL A 58 -8.26 3.42 -2.89
CA VAL A 58 -9.08 2.73 -1.88
C VAL A 58 -8.22 2.28 -0.70
N PHE A 59 -7.08 1.63 -0.97
CA PHE A 59 -6.14 1.22 0.09
C PHE A 59 -5.62 2.40 0.91
N LEU A 60 -5.28 3.51 0.25
CA LEU A 60 -4.85 4.73 0.94
C LEU A 60 -5.96 5.29 1.85
N THR A 61 -7.20 5.30 1.37
CA THR A 61 -8.36 5.78 2.13
C THR A 61 -8.64 4.90 3.35
N ILE A 62 -8.61 3.58 3.19
CA ILE A 62 -8.77 2.62 4.28
C ILE A 62 -7.64 2.77 5.31
N GLY A 63 -6.39 2.88 4.86
CA GLY A 63 -5.25 3.09 5.75
C GLY A 63 -5.36 4.38 6.57
N ARG A 64 -5.88 5.46 5.97
CA ARG A 64 -6.17 6.72 6.69
C ARG A 64 -7.30 6.56 7.69
N GLY A 65 -8.38 5.87 7.33
CA GLY A 65 -9.50 5.58 8.23
C GLY A 65 -9.08 4.77 9.45
N LEU A 66 -8.35 3.66 9.24
CA LEU A 66 -7.80 2.83 10.32
C LEU A 66 -6.88 3.64 11.24
N ARG A 67 -6.02 4.50 10.69
CA ARG A 67 -5.14 5.36 11.49
C ARG A 67 -5.93 6.35 12.35
N GLN A 68 -7.01 6.93 11.82
CA GLN A 68 -7.86 7.87 12.55
C GLN A 68 -8.65 7.16 13.66
N GLU A 69 -9.22 5.99 13.40
CA GLU A 69 -9.95 5.19 14.40
C GLU A 69 -9.02 4.74 15.55
N ILE A 70 -7.79 4.32 15.25
CA ILE A 70 -6.78 3.98 16.28
C ILE A 70 -6.45 5.19 17.15
N ILE A 71 -6.28 6.38 16.55
CA ILE A 71 -6.00 7.62 17.30
C ILE A 71 -7.19 8.02 18.17
N LYS A 72 -8.42 7.82 17.68
CA LYS A 72 -9.65 8.14 18.40
C LYS A 72 -9.85 7.23 19.62
N LEU A 73 -9.70 5.92 19.43
CA LEU A 73 -9.71 4.92 20.51
C LEU A 73 -8.61 5.16 21.56
N SER A 74 -7.47 5.72 21.16
CA SER A 74 -6.40 6.08 22.09
C SER A 74 -6.69 7.33 22.93
N ARG A 75 -7.64 8.17 22.53
CA ARG A 75 -7.99 9.44 23.23
C ARG A 75 -9.16 9.27 24.20
N GLU A 76 -9.96 8.22 24.02
CA GLU A 76 -11.18 7.94 24.79
C GLU A 76 -10.92 7.08 26.05
N LYS A 77 -9.65 6.76 26.33
CA LYS A 77 -9.22 5.91 27.45
C LYS A 77 -8.13 6.59 28.27
#